data_AF-A0A4Y2WI99-F1
#
_entry.id   AF-A0A4Y2WI99-F1
#
_cell.length_a   1.000
_cell.length_b   1.000
_cell.length_c   1.000
_cell.angle_alpha   90.00
_cell.angle_beta   90.00
_cell.angle_gamma   90.00
#
_symmetry.space_group_name_H-M   'P 1'
#
loop_
_entity.id
_entity.type
_entity.pdbx_description
1 polymer ?
#
loop_
_entity_poly.entity_id
_entity_poly.type
_entity_poly.pdbx_seq_one_letter_code
_entity_poly.pdbx_strand_id
1 'polypeptide(L)'
;MATVFIYNKRYSMPRKVSAYGDTNLTYTFSGNTLPTNPLIPILAKILNEAKKFLQEGSFNYVQINRYKDGYDKIGSHKDNEKDMFPDSAIVTFSFGAERTMIFKRPNFD
;
A
#
# COMPACT_ATOMS: atom_id res chain seq x y z
N MET A 1 6.48 -11.91 11.53
CA MET A 1 6.90 -10.97 10.46
C MET A 1 6.02 -11.21 9.25
N ALA A 2 5.67 -10.18 8.48
CA ALA A 2 4.85 -10.34 7.28
C ALA A 2 5.62 -11.12 6.19
N THR A 3 4.93 -12.06 5.54
CA THR A 3 5.49 -12.87 4.44
C THR A 3 4.69 -12.66 3.17
N VAL A 4 5.36 -12.71 2.03
CA VAL A 4 4.79 -12.59 0.68
C VAL A 4 4.91 -13.94 -0.04
N PHE A 5 3.89 -14.31 -0.83
CA PHE A 5 3.84 -15.55 -1.60
C PHE A 5 4.15 -15.28 -3.08
N ILE A 6 5.30 -15.76 -3.55
CA ILE A 6 5.78 -15.55 -4.92
C ILE A 6 6.20 -16.92 -5.47
N TYR A 7 5.67 -17.31 -6.65
CA TYR A 7 6.00 -18.57 -7.33
C TYR A 7 6.01 -19.80 -6.40
N ASN A 8 4.91 -19.98 -5.65
CA ASN A 8 4.71 -21.10 -4.71
C ASN A 8 5.69 -21.17 -3.52
N LYS A 9 6.39 -20.06 -3.20
CA LYS A 9 7.32 -19.95 -2.08
C LYS A 9 6.98 -18.74 -1.21
N ARG A 10 7.15 -18.90 0.11
CA ARG A 10 7.03 -17.81 1.10
C ARG A 10 8.37 -17.11 1.28
N TYR A 11 8.36 -15.79 1.17
CA TYR A 11 9.53 -14.95 1.43
C TYR A 11 9.21 -13.97 2.56
N SER A 12 10.19 -13.71 3.42
CA SER A 12 10.11 -12.58 4.36
C SER A 12 10.04 -11.29 3.57
N MET A 13 9.08 -10.42 3.89
CA MET A 13 9.03 -9.10 3.25
C MET A 13 10.25 -8.28 3.67
N PRO A 14 11.03 -7.75 2.71
CA PRO A 14 12.22 -6.95 3.01
C PRO A 14 11.83 -5.51 3.40
N ARG A 15 10.67 -5.31 4.03
CA ARG A 15 10.18 -4.01 4.51
C ARG A 15 9.11 -4.25 5.57
N LYS A 16 8.93 -3.31 6.49
CA LYS A 16 7.79 -3.35 7.41
C LYS A 16 6.56 -2.79 6.73
N VAL A 17 5.43 -3.48 6.88
CA VAL A 17 4.13 -3.03 6.36
C VAL A 17 3.12 -3.04 7.48
N SER A 18 2.23 -2.05 7.46
CA SER A 18 1.03 -2.02 8.29
C SER A 18 -0.13 -1.46 7.48
N ALA A 19 -1.33 -1.93 7.80
CA ALA A 19 -2.56 -1.61 7.12
C ALA A 19 -3.54 -0.98 8.13
N TYR A 20 -4.15 0.13 7.77
CA TYR A 20 -5.12 0.86 8.58
C TYR A 20 -6.35 1.20 7.75
N GLY A 21 -7.52 1.19 8.35
CA GLY A 21 -8.74 1.51 7.62
C GLY A 21 -9.95 1.64 8.52
N ASP A 22 -11.10 1.78 7.87
CA ASP A 22 -12.40 1.81 8.53
C ASP A 22 -12.68 0.50 9.30
N THR A 23 -13.63 0.58 10.24
CA THR A 23 -14.02 -0.56 11.06
C THR A 23 -14.44 -1.75 10.19
N ASN A 24 -13.95 -2.95 10.53
CA ASN A 24 -14.18 -4.22 9.82
C ASN A 24 -13.65 -4.27 8.39
N LEU A 25 -12.81 -3.32 7.98
CA LEU A 25 -12.13 -3.40 6.69
C LEU A 25 -11.05 -4.49 6.73
N THR A 26 -10.97 -5.25 5.64
CA THR A 26 -9.90 -6.21 5.41
C THR A 26 -9.12 -5.77 4.17
N TYR A 27 -7.87 -6.19 4.13
CA TYR A 27 -6.98 -5.92 3.01
C TYR A 27 -6.32 -7.22 2.57
N THR A 28 -6.29 -7.44 1.26
CA THR A 28 -5.66 -8.61 0.66
C THR A 28 -4.32 -8.23 0.04
N PHE A 29 -3.24 -8.92 0.41
CA PHE A 29 -1.96 -8.76 -0.27
C PHE A 29 -1.25 -10.08 -0.50
N SER A 30 -0.85 -10.30 -1.75
CA SER A 30 -0.18 -11.53 -2.18
C SER A 30 -0.96 -12.79 -1.74
N GLY A 31 -2.29 -12.72 -1.82
CA GLY A 31 -3.20 -13.80 -1.44
C GLY A 31 -3.46 -13.96 0.07
N ASN A 32 -2.90 -13.08 0.92
CA ASN A 32 -3.18 -13.08 2.35
C ASN A 32 -4.14 -11.95 2.68
N THR A 33 -5.35 -12.29 3.13
CA THR A 33 -6.33 -11.31 3.63
C THR A 33 -6.16 -11.13 5.12
N LEU A 34 -5.98 -9.89 5.57
CA LEU A 34 -5.76 -9.52 6.97
C LEU A 34 -6.69 -8.37 7.38
N PRO A 35 -7.14 -8.33 8.64
CA PRO A 35 -7.89 -7.18 9.15
C PRO A 35 -7.01 -5.94 9.19
N THR A 36 -7.58 -4.78 8.92
CA THR A 36 -6.88 -3.51 9.10
C THR A 36 -6.90 -3.07 10.56
N ASN A 37 -5.87 -2.33 10.96
CA ASN A 37 -5.89 -1.62 12.23
C ASN A 37 -6.85 -0.42 12.18
N PRO A 38 -7.41 0.02 13.32
CA PRO A 38 -8.24 1.21 13.37
C PRO A 38 -7.45 2.47 12.95
N LEU A 39 -8.05 3.34 12.14
CA LEU A 39 -7.46 4.62 11.77
C LEU A 39 -7.08 5.44 13.01
N ILE A 40 -5.81 5.88 13.05
CA ILE A 40 -5.30 6.78 14.08
C ILE A 40 -5.35 8.24 13.59
N PRO A 41 -5.36 9.26 14.48
CA PRO A 41 -5.63 10.65 14.09
C PRO A 41 -4.70 11.21 13.01
N ILE A 42 -3.42 10.83 13.00
CA ILE A 42 -2.48 11.29 11.97
C ILE A 42 -2.80 10.70 10.59
N LEU A 43 -3.28 9.45 10.52
CA LEU A 43 -3.67 8.83 9.26
C LEU A 43 -4.99 9.42 8.74
N ALA A 44 -5.94 9.72 9.63
CA ALA A 44 -7.16 10.45 9.25
C ALA A 44 -6.84 11.83 8.64
N LYS A 45 -5.83 12.54 9.17
CA LYS A 45 -5.33 13.78 8.57
C LYS A 45 -4.76 13.54 7.17
N ILE A 46 -3.93 12.51 6.98
CA ILE A 46 -3.36 12.16 5.67
C ILE A 46 -4.47 11.84 4.66
N LEU A 47 -5.50 11.07 5.05
CA LEU A 47 -6.64 10.78 4.18
C LEU A 47 -7.40 12.04 3.77
N ASN A 48 -7.56 13.00 4.68
CA ASN A 48 -8.17 14.29 4.36
C ASN A 48 -7.32 15.12 3.39
N GLU A 49 -5.99 15.13 3.54
CA GLU A 49 -5.10 15.79 2.58
C GLU A 49 -5.13 15.11 1.21
N ALA A 50 -5.22 13.77 1.16
CA ALA A 50 -5.40 13.03 -0.09
C ALA A 50 -6.70 13.43 -0.81
N LYS A 51 -7.80 13.54 -0.05
CA LYS A 51 -9.11 13.98 -0.56
C LYS A 51 -9.04 15.40 -1.11
N LYS A 52 -8.37 16.32 -0.42
CA LYS A 52 -8.17 17.70 -0.90
C LYS A 52 -7.34 17.74 -2.18
N PHE A 53 -6.31 16.92 -2.27
CA PHE A 53 -5.43 16.86 -3.44
C PHE A 53 -6.16 16.38 -4.69
N LEU A 54 -6.93 15.28 -4.60
CA LEU A 54 -7.70 14.79 -5.74
C LEU A 54 -8.92 15.65 -6.08
N GLN A 55 -9.43 16.42 -5.12
CA GLN A 55 -10.68 17.19 -5.24
C GLN A 55 -11.93 16.31 -5.47
N GLU A 56 -11.77 14.99 -5.46
CA GLU A 56 -12.83 14.01 -5.62
C GLU A 56 -12.52 12.73 -4.82
N GLY A 57 -13.56 11.92 -4.61
CA GLY A 57 -13.45 10.62 -3.96
C GLY A 57 -13.43 10.63 -2.43
N SER A 58 -13.34 9.44 -1.87
CA SER A 58 -13.12 9.16 -0.46
C SER A 58 -12.08 8.05 -0.32
N PHE A 59 -11.37 8.08 0.79
CA PHE A 59 -10.37 7.07 1.13
C PHE A 59 -10.75 6.45 2.46
N ASN A 60 -10.74 5.12 2.52
CA ASN A 60 -11.09 4.33 3.70
C ASN A 60 -9.93 3.43 4.17
N TYR A 61 -8.80 3.49 3.48
CA TYR A 61 -7.68 2.57 3.65
C TYR A 61 -6.33 3.29 3.49
N VAL A 62 -5.37 2.91 4.32
CA VAL A 62 -3.97 3.35 4.26
C VAL A 62 -3.04 2.15 4.42
N GLN A 63 -2.20 1.92 3.42
CA GLN A 63 -1.05 1.04 3.54
C GLN A 63 0.22 1.83 3.85
N ILE A 64 0.89 1.48 4.94
CA ILE A 64 2.17 2.05 5.32
C ILE A 64 3.28 1.09 4.90
N ASN A 65 4.21 1.58 4.07
CA ASN A 65 5.44 0.87 3.74
C ASN A 65 6.61 1.60 4.40
N ARG A 66 7.31 0.95 5.34
CA ARG A 66 8.53 1.48 5.96
C ARG A 66 9.74 0.75 5.43
N TYR A 67 10.57 1.48 4.70
CA TYR A 67 11.87 1.04 4.19
C TYR A 67 12.97 1.53 5.14
N LYS A 68 13.67 0.62 5.81
CA LYS A 68 14.65 0.97 6.86
C LYS A 68 15.89 1.68 6.30
N ASP A 69 16.31 1.27 5.11
CA ASP A 69 17.52 1.70 4.39
C ASP A 69 17.35 1.38 2.89
N GLY A 70 18.38 1.60 2.07
CA GLY A 70 18.36 1.35 0.62
C GLY A 70 18.29 -0.13 0.19
N TYR A 71 18.46 -1.08 1.10
CA TYR A 71 18.34 -2.51 0.79
C TYR A 71 16.89 -3.01 0.84
N ASP A 72 16.05 -2.34 1.64
CA ASP A 72 14.60 -2.57 1.64
C ASP A 72 14.00 -2.09 0.31
N LYS A 73 13.25 -2.97 -0.37
CA LYS A 73 12.66 -2.68 -1.68
C LYS A 73 11.31 -3.37 -1.88
N ILE A 74 10.57 -2.91 -2.87
CA ILE A 74 9.37 -3.57 -3.38
C ILE A 74 9.64 -3.95 -4.84
N GLY A 75 9.37 -5.21 -5.19
CA GLY A 75 9.51 -5.66 -6.58
C GLY A 75 8.44 -5.05 -7.48
N SER A 76 8.61 -5.16 -8.79
CA SER A 76 7.59 -4.76 -9.75
C SER A 76 6.27 -5.47 -9.44
N HIS A 77 5.20 -4.70 -9.31
CA HIS A 77 3.85 -5.17 -9.03
C HIS A 77 2.84 -4.18 -9.62
N LYS A 78 1.57 -4.54 -9.54
CA LYS A 78 0.44 -3.66 -9.77
C LYS A 78 -0.45 -3.74 -8.53
N ASP A 79 -1.02 -2.61 -8.15
CA ASP A 79 -2.12 -2.57 -7.20
C ASP A 79 -3.38 -2.86 -8.02
N ASN A 80 -3.85 -4.11 -7.95
CA ASN A 80 -4.99 -4.62 -8.72
C ASN A 80 -5.78 -5.68 -7.93
N GLU A 81 -5.82 -5.49 -6.63
CA GLU A 81 -6.51 -6.36 -5.70
C GLU A 81 -8.02 -6.34 -5.96
N LYS A 82 -8.66 -7.50 -5.79
CA LYS A 82 -10.09 -7.69 -6.13
C LYS A 82 -11.04 -6.89 -5.23
N ASP A 83 -10.57 -6.50 -4.05
CA ASP A 83 -11.29 -5.72 -3.05
C ASP A 83 -11.16 -4.21 -3.27
N MET A 84 -10.40 -3.76 -4.28
CA MET A 84 -10.37 -2.35 -4.68
C MET A 84 -11.54 -2.00 -5.60
N PHE A 85 -12.10 -0.80 -5.41
CA PHE A 85 -13.07 -0.25 -6.35
C PHE A 85 -12.41 -0.06 -7.72
N PRO A 86 -13.05 -0.49 -8.82
CA PRO A 86 -12.55 -0.24 -10.17
C PRO A 86 -12.27 1.24 -10.40
N ASP A 87 -11.17 1.54 -11.10
CA ASP A 87 -10.75 2.89 -11.47
C ASP A 87 -10.51 3.85 -10.28
N SER A 88 -10.37 3.32 -9.07
CA SER A 88 -10.03 4.14 -7.90
C SER A 88 -8.59 4.67 -8.00
N ALA A 89 -8.44 5.95 -7.65
CA ALA A 89 -7.13 6.58 -7.58
C ALA A 89 -6.35 6.15 -6.33
N ILE A 90 -5.04 6.01 -6.47
CA ILE A 90 -4.12 5.80 -5.35
C ILE A 90 -3.31 7.08 -5.14
N VAL A 91 -3.32 7.61 -3.91
CA VAL A 91 -2.51 8.77 -3.53
C VAL A 91 -1.38 8.31 -2.62
N THR A 92 -0.14 8.59 -3.03
CA THR A 92 1.06 8.20 -2.29
C THR A 92 1.72 9.41 -1.63
N PHE A 93 1.94 9.32 -0.32
CA PHE A 93 2.75 10.27 0.43
C PHE A 93 4.08 9.62 0.83
N SER A 94 5.18 10.32 0.60
CA SER A 94 6.53 9.85 0.95
C SER A 94 7.14 10.79 1.98
N PHE A 95 7.75 10.20 3.03
CA PHE A 95 8.39 10.94 4.11
C PHE A 95 9.79 10.35 4.38
N GLY A 96 10.75 11.21 4.71
CA GLY A 96 12.11 10.81 5.06
C GLY A 96 13.04 10.81 3.84
N ALA A 97 13.88 9.77 3.73
CA ALA A 97 14.90 9.68 2.69
C ALA A 97 14.28 9.50 1.29
N GLU A 98 14.84 10.19 0.29
CA GLU A 98 14.44 10.08 -1.11
C GLU A 98 14.63 8.65 -1.65
N ARG A 99 13.72 8.21 -2.52
CA ARG A 99 13.74 6.90 -3.17
C ARG A 99 13.22 7.00 -4.60
N THR A 100 13.77 6.19 -5.48
CA THR A 100 13.32 6.09 -6.86
C THR A 100 12.05 5.24 -6.96
N MET A 101 10.99 5.80 -7.54
CA MET A 101 9.80 5.06 -7.97
C MET A 101 9.91 4.79 -9.47
N ILE A 102 9.84 3.53 -9.88
CA ILE A 102 10.02 3.11 -11.27
C ILE A 102 8.70 2.57 -11.80
N PHE A 103 8.16 3.21 -12.84
CA PHE A 103 6.98 2.74 -13.55
C PHE A 103 7.40 1.92 -14.77
N LYS A 104 6.80 0.74 -14.95
CA LYS A 104 7.02 -0.12 -16.11
C LYS A 104 5.68 -0.43 -16.77
N ARG A 105 5.61 -0.27 -18.10
CA ARG A 105 4.46 -0.72 -18.88
C ARG A 105 4.45 -2.26 -18.98
N PRO A 106 3.32 -2.92 -18.78
CA PRO A 106 3.21 -4.37 -18.97
C PRO A 106 3.56 -4.73 -20.42
N ASN A 107 4.35 -5.79 -20.62
CA ASN A 107 4.75 -6.30 -21.94
C ASN A 107 5.49 -5.29 -22.82
N PHE A 108 6.21 -4.35 -22.21
CA PHE A 108 7.11 -3.44 -22.90
C PHE A 108 8.53 -3.78 -22.42
N ASP A 109 9.39 -4.17 -23.36
CA ASP A 109 10.82 -4.40 -23.11
C ASP A 109 11.55 -3.07 -22.95
#